data_AF-A0A6I4IHR0-F1
#
_entry.id   AF-A0A6I4IHR0-F1
#
_cell.length_a   1.000
_cell.length_b   1.000
_cell.length_c   1.000
_cell.angle_alpha   90.00
_cell.angle_beta   90.00
_cell.angle_gamma   90.00
#
_symmetry.space_group_name_H-M   'P 1'
#
loop_
_entity.id
_entity.type
_entity.pdbx_description
1 polymer ?
#
loop_
_entity_poly.entity_id
_entity_poly.type
_entity_poly.pdbx_seq_one_letter_code
_entity_poly.pdbx_strand_id
1 'polypeptide(L)' 'MEAIRQFVKVKNQQLNIILPDDFLAEEVEVIILAKTESDVNLSQEQMHFLDDRVNEPESEYITSNESLEKLKKKYGY' A
#
# COMPACT_ATOMS: atom_id res chain seq x y z
N MET A 1 6.04 -16.33 -5.85
CA MET A 1 4.78 -15.93 -6.49
C MET A 1 4.84 -14.43 -6.71
N GLU A 2 5.01 -14.00 -7.94
CA GLU A 2 4.91 -12.58 -8.31
C GLU A 2 3.47 -12.31 -8.72
N ALA A 3 2.82 -11.36 -8.06
CA ALA A 3 1.43 -11.01 -8.33
C ALA A 3 1.38 -9.67 -9.07
N ILE A 4 0.78 -9.65 -10.25
CA ILE A 4 0.56 -8.43 -11.03
C ILE A 4 -0.83 -7.89 -10.66
N ARG A 5 -0.90 -6.68 -10.08
CA ARG A 5 -2.16 -5.99 -9.79
C ARG A 5 -2.41 -4.92 -10.84
N GLN A 6 -3.48 -5.09 -11.63
CA GLN A 6 -3.90 -4.13 -12.65
C GLN A 6 -5.35 -3.68 -12.42
N PHE A 7 -5.61 -2.39 -12.56
CA PHE A 7 -6.96 -1.83 -12.56
C PHE A 7 -7.47 -1.72 -14.00
N VAL A 8 -8.42 -2.58 -14.38
CA VAL A 8 -8.97 -2.64 -15.74
C VAL A 8 -10.40 -2.12 -15.73
N LYS A 9 -10.74 -1.23 -16.68
CA LYS A 9 -12.12 -0.75 -16.83
C LYS A 9 -13.00 -1.82 -17.46
N VAL A 10 -14.15 -2.09 -16.85
CA VAL A 10 -15.18 -2.97 -17.40
C VAL A 10 -15.94 -2.23 -18.51
N LYS A 11 -16.06 -2.82 -19.70
CA LYS A 11 -16.91 -2.31 -20.80
C LYS A 11 -17.84 -3.43 -21.26
N ASN A 12 -19.15 -3.18 -21.30
CA ASN A 12 -20.16 -4.17 -21.71
C ASN A 12 -20.03 -5.52 -20.98
N GLN A 13 -19.70 -5.50 -19.68
CA GLN A 13 -19.47 -6.70 -18.85
C GLN A 13 -18.28 -7.56 -19.33
N GLN A 14 -17.39 -7.00 -20.15
CA GLN A 14 -16.17 -7.65 -20.63
C GLN A 14 -14.93 -6.97 -20.02
N LEU A 15 -13.90 -7.79 -19.77
CA LEU A 15 -12.58 -7.39 -19.30
C LEU A 15 -11.56 -7.91 -20.32
N ASN A 16 -10.61 -7.06 -20.72
CA ASN A 16 -9.49 -7.46 -21.56
C ASN A 16 -8.19 -7.30 -20.75
N ILE A 17 -7.51 -8.41 -20.48
CA ILE A 17 -6.27 -8.47 -19.70
C ILE A 17 -5.17 -8.88 -20.68
N ILE A 18 -4.15 -8.04 -20.82
CA ILE A 18 -2.98 -8.32 -21.67
C ILE A 18 -1.82 -8.58 -20.71
N LEU A 19 -1.29 -9.80 -20.74
CA LEU A 19 -0.11 -10.16 -19.95
C LEU A 19 1.15 -9.60 -20.61
N PRO A 20 2.18 -9.23 -19.83
CA PRO A 20 3.47 -8.82 -20.37
C PRO A 20 4.14 -9.92 -21.22
N ASP A 21 4.95 -9.52 -22.19
CA ASP A 21 5.65 -10.44 -23.10
C ASP A 21 6.66 -11.36 -22.36
N ASP A 22 7.11 -10.95 -21.18
CA ASP A 22 8.03 -11.68 -20.30
C ASP A 22 7.31 -12.53 -19.23
N PHE A 23 5.99 -12.66 -19.29
CA PHE A 23 5.22 -13.52 -18.38
C PHE A 23 5.32 -15.00 -18.78
N LEU A 24 6.13 -15.77 -18.03
CA LEU A 24 6.50 -17.16 -18.37
C LEU A 24 5.66 -18.25 -17.69
N ALA A 25 4.60 -17.91 -16.96
CA ALA A 25 3.81 -18.92 -16.23
C ALA A 25 2.73 -19.58 -17.11
N GLU A 26 2.54 -20.89 -16.92
CA GLU A 26 1.59 -21.70 -17.69
C GLU A 26 0.13 -21.49 -17.27
N GLU A 27 -0.11 -21.07 -16.01
CA GLU A 27 -1.44 -20.85 -15.44
C GLU A 27 -1.49 -19.56 -14.62
N VAL A 28 -2.67 -18.91 -14.63
CA VAL A 28 -2.93 -17.69 -13.86
C VAL A 28 -4.22 -17.81 -13.05
N GLU A 29 -4.15 -17.41 -11.79
CA GLU A 29 -5.33 -17.26 -10.93
C GLU A 29 -5.83 -15.80 -11.00
N VAL A 30 -7.11 -15.61 -11.31
CA VAL A 30 -7.72 -14.27 -11.44
C VAL A 30 -8.80 -14.06 -10.38
N ILE A 31 -8.65 -13.03 -9.56
CA ILE A 31 -9.65 -12.61 -8.58
C ILE A 31 -10.33 -11.33 -9.08
N ILE A 32 -11.64 -11.38 -9.32
CA ILE A 32 -12.43 -10.23 -9.78
C ILE A 32 -13.17 -9.65 -8.59
N LEU A 33 -12.78 -8.44 -8.18
CA LEU A 33 -13.48 -7.66 -7.17
C LEU A 33 -14.11 -6.45 -7.87
N ALA A 34 -15.41 -6.25 -7.68
CA ALA A 34 -16.01 -4.98 -8.07
C ALA A 34 -15.26 -3.88 -7.32
N LYS A 35 -14.83 -2.82 -8.02
CA LYS A 35 -14.37 -1.61 -7.34
C LYS A 35 -15.60 -0.99 -6.68
N THR A 36 -15.90 -1.41 -5.44
CA THR A 36 -16.66 -0.57 -4.53
C THR A 36 -15.78 0.64 -4.27
N GLU A 37 -16.32 1.83 -4.46
CA GLU A 37 -15.73 3.07 -3.98
C GLU A 37 -15.78 3.14 -2.44
N SER A 38 -15.47 2.03 -1.77
CA SER A 38 -14.56 2.08 -0.64
C SER A 38 -13.16 2.41 -1.18
N ASP A 39 -13.06 3.52 -1.92
CA ASP A 39 -11.92 4.39 -1.79
C ASP A 39 -11.73 4.55 -0.29
N VAL A 40 -10.48 4.49 0.17
CA VAL A 40 -10.18 4.96 1.51
C VAL A 40 -10.57 6.44 1.48
N ASN A 41 -11.82 6.73 1.81
CA ASN A 41 -12.36 8.08 1.94
C ASN A 41 -11.79 8.57 3.26
N LEU A 42 -10.50 8.92 3.23
CA LEU A 42 -9.90 9.69 4.29
C LEU A 42 -10.75 10.96 4.40
N SER A 43 -11.22 11.24 5.61
CA SER A 43 -11.80 12.55 5.88
C SER A 43 -10.77 13.64 5.57
N GLN A 44 -11.22 14.86 5.33
CA GLN A 44 -10.30 16.00 5.13
C GLN A 44 -9.33 16.16 6.31
N GLU A 45 -9.80 15.88 7.53
CA GLU A 45 -8.98 15.87 8.74
C GLU A 45 -7.89 14.80 8.70
N GLN A 46 -8.22 13.58 8.24
CA GLN A 46 -7.24 12.50 8.11
C GLN A 46 -6.20 12.81 7.03
N MET A 47 -6.59 13.44 5.92
CA MET A 47 -5.65 13.89 4.89
C MET A 47 -4.72 14.98 5.44
N HIS A 48 -5.28 15.99 6.10
CA HIS A 48 -4.50 17.08 6.68
C HIS A 48 -3.49 16.58 7.71
N PHE A 49 -3.89 15.65 8.58
CA PHE A 49 -2.99 15.02 9.54
C PHE A 49 -1.80 14.30 8.87
N LEU A 50 -2.03 13.61 7.75
CA LEU A 50 -0.96 12.95 7.01
C LEU A 50 -0.02 13.96 6.34
N ASP A 51 -0.57 15.03 5.78
CA ASP A 51 0.22 16.11 5.19
C ASP A 51 1.10 16.79 6.24
N ASP A 52 0.58 17.05 7.43
CA ASP A 52 1.35 17.63 8.53
C ASP A 52 2.52 16.71 8.90
N ARG A 53 2.28 15.40 9.03
CA ARG A 53 3.33 14.42 9.35
C ARG A 53 4.40 14.28 8.27
N VAL A 54 4.05 14.43 7.00
CA VAL A 54 5.02 14.40 5.89
C VAL A 54 5.92 15.65 5.93
N ASN A 55 5.41 16.78 6.43
CA ASN A 55 6.15 18.03 6.53
C ASN A 55 6.93 18.17 7.85
N GLU A 56 6.77 17.26 8.81
CA GLU A 56 7.56 17.25 10.03
C GLU A 56 9.04 16.96 9.71
N PRO A 57 9.98 17.65 10.37
CA PRO A 57 11.40 17.47 10.10
C PRO A 57 11.86 16.08 10.54
N GLU A 58 12.63 15.39 9.69
CA GLU A 58 13.14 14.03 9.96
C GLU A 58 13.95 13.95 11.28
N SER A 59 14.52 15.07 11.74
CA SER A 59 15.22 15.18 13.02
C SER A 59 14.35 14.94 14.25
N GLU A 60 13.03 15.06 14.13
CA GLU A 60 12.08 14.74 15.22
C GLU A 60 11.78 13.24 15.32
N TYR A 61 12.13 12.49 14.28
CA TYR A 61 11.97 11.05 14.23
C TYR A 61 13.24 10.34 14.69
N ILE A 62 13.06 9.22 15.39
CA ILE A 62 14.15 8.30 15.70
C ILE A 62 13.95 7.03 14.91
N THR A 63 15.07 6.41 14.54
CA THR A 63 15.04 5.10 13.87
C THR A 63 14.49 4.03 14.82
N SER A 64 13.98 2.95 14.25
CA SER A 64 13.50 1.80 15.03
C SER A 64 14.58 1.24 15.97
N ASN A 65 15.85 1.25 15.53
CA ASN A 65 16.98 0.80 16.34
C ASN A 65 17.21 1.72 17.55
N GLU A 66 17.18 3.04 17.36
CA GLU A 66 17.32 4.00 18.47
C GLU A 66 16.17 3.91 19.47
N SER A 67 14.94 3.69 18.97
CA SER A 67 13.77 3.45 19.82
C SER A 67 13.95 2.20 20.69
N LEU A 68 14.41 1.09 20.08
CA LEU A 68 14.69 -0.16 20.80
C LEU A 68 15.79 0.02 21.86
N GLU A 69 16.87 0.73 21.55
CA GLU A 69 17.94 1.00 22.52
C GLU A 69 17.45 1.87 23.69
N LYS A 70 16.59 2.87 23.44
CA LYS A 70 15.96 3.66 24.51
C LYS A 70 15.06 2.79 25.39
N LEU A 71 14.29 1.88 24.80
CA LEU A 71 13.42 0.96 25.53
C LEU A 71 14.22 -0.02 26.38
N LYS A 72 15.28 -0.62 25.84
CA LYS A 72 16.21 -1.48 26.59
C LYS A 72 16.85 -0.72 27.75
N LYS A 73 17.31 0.51 27.53
CA LYS A 73 17.88 1.36 28.59
C LYS A 73 16.87 1.69 29.69
N LYS A 74 15.61 1.91 29.34
CA LYS A 74 14.56 2.30 30.30
C LYS A 74 14.01 1.12 31.10
N TYR A 75 13.90 -0.06 30.50
CA TYR A 75 13.23 -1.22 31.10
C TYR A 75 14.16 -2.40 31.41
N GLY A 76 15.44 -2.35 31.01
CA GLY A 76 16.47 -3.30 31.42
C GLY A 76 16.25 -4.72 30.91
N TYR A 77 15.99 -4.88 29.61
CA TYR A 77 15.97 -6.19 28.95
C TYR A 77 17.36 -6.64 28.53
#